data_AF-A0A7S0A9X6-F1
#
_entry.id   AF-A0A7S0A9X6-F1
#
_cell.length_a   1.000
_cell.length_b   1.000
_cell.length_c   1.000
_cell.angle_alpha   90.00
_cell.angle_beta   90.00
_cell.angle_gamma   90.00
#
_symmetry.space_group_name_H-M   'P 1'
#
loop_
_entity.id
_entity.type
_entity.pdbx_description
1 polymer ?
#
loop_
_entity_poly.entity_id
_entity_poly.type
_entity_poly.pdbx_seq_one_letter_code
_entity_poly.pdbx_strand_id
1 'polypeptide(L)'
;LIQQLLQAEKQGEELIATAKKNRLTKLRQAKEKAEEDLKAFREEQEAKFVKETGAKATADPTAELKDSTRNEIDMVNQDYEANKAKTVQYIVGKVLEVPTELTATQKQALRMRVV
;
A
#
# COMPACT_ATOMS: atom_id res chain seq x y z
N LEU A 1 -44.75 -70.76 7.78
CA LEU A 1 -43.67 -70.37 6.84
C LEU A 1 -44.05 -69.20 5.94
N ILE A 2 -45.15 -69.26 5.16
CA ILE A 2 -45.53 -68.20 4.20
C ILE A 2 -45.71 -66.83 4.88
N GLN A 3 -46.36 -66.78 6.04
CA GLN A 3 -46.62 -65.52 6.76
C GLN A 3 -45.34 -64.87 7.30
N GLN A 4 -44.35 -65.67 7.73
CA GLN A 4 -43.03 -65.18 8.13
C GLN A 4 -42.23 -64.64 6.94
N LEU A 5 -42.32 -65.27 5.77
CA LEU A 5 -41.67 -64.79 4.55
C LEU A 5 -42.24 -63.42 4.13
N LEU A 6 -43.57 -63.25 4.12
CA LEU A 6 -44.21 -61.97 3.84
C LEU A 6 -43.83 -60.85 4.83
N GLN A 7 -43.65 -61.20 6.10
CA GLN A 7 -43.28 -60.23 7.12
C GLN A 7 -41.81 -59.81 6.99
N ALA A 8 -40.92 -60.75 6.66
CA ALA A 8 -39.52 -60.47 6.34
C ALA A 8 -39.37 -59.64 5.05
N GLU A 9 -40.22 -59.89 4.06
CA GLU A 9 -40.23 -59.14 2.79
C GLU A 9 -40.64 -57.68 3.02
N LYS A 10 -41.70 -57.43 3.81
CA LYS A 10 -42.08 -56.06 4.24
C LYS A 10 -40.96 -55.35 5.01
N GLN A 11 -40.33 -56.05 5.96
CA GLN A 11 -39.22 -55.46 6.73
C GLN A 11 -38.03 -55.12 5.83
N GLY A 12 -37.72 -55.97 4.84
CA GLY A 12 -36.69 -55.70 3.84
C GLY A 12 -37.02 -54.48 2.97
N GLU A 13 -38.25 -54.37 2.50
CA GLU A 13 -38.72 -53.20 1.74
C GLU A 13 -38.64 -51.90 2.56
N GLU A 14 -39.08 -51.92 3.82
CA GLU A 14 -38.97 -50.76 4.72
C GLU A 14 -37.52 -50.35 4.98
N LEU A 15 -36.62 -51.33 5.14
CA LEU A 15 -35.19 -51.09 5.31
C LEU A 15 -34.59 -50.40 4.07
N ILE A 16 -34.93 -50.91 2.88
CA ILE A 16 -34.45 -50.33 1.61
C ILE A 16 -35.04 -48.94 1.38
N ALA A 17 -36.32 -48.74 1.66
CA ALA A 17 -36.99 -47.44 1.55
C ALA A 17 -36.37 -46.40 2.50
N THR A 18 -36.10 -46.80 3.74
CA THR A 18 -35.46 -45.96 4.75
C THR A 18 -34.01 -45.62 4.35
N ALA A 19 -33.26 -46.60 3.84
CA ALA A 19 -31.90 -46.37 3.35
C ALA A 19 -31.86 -45.39 2.16
N LYS A 20 -32.79 -45.53 1.19
CA LYS A 20 -32.93 -44.59 0.07
C LYS A 20 -33.29 -43.18 0.53
N LYS A 21 -34.24 -43.05 1.46
CA LYS A 21 -34.64 -41.76 2.05
C LYS A 21 -33.47 -41.10 2.77
N ASN A 22 -32.75 -41.85 3.63
CA ASN A 22 -31.60 -41.34 4.35
C ASN A 22 -30.47 -40.89 3.43
N ARG A 23 -30.20 -41.64 2.35
CA ARG A 23 -29.22 -41.22 1.33
C ARG A 23 -29.62 -39.89 0.69
N LEU A 24 -30.88 -39.74 0.31
CA LEU A 24 -31.37 -38.50 -0.33
C LEU A 24 -31.31 -37.31 0.63
N THR A 25 -31.68 -37.53 1.90
CA THR A 25 -31.60 -36.50 2.96
C THR A 25 -30.16 -36.07 3.19
N LYS A 26 -29.21 -37.02 3.31
CA LYS A 26 -27.79 -36.70 3.48
C LYS A 26 -27.22 -35.91 2.30
N LEU A 27 -27.62 -36.25 1.07
CA LEU A 27 -27.22 -35.49 -0.13
C LEU A 27 -27.75 -34.05 -0.10
N ARG A 28 -29.01 -33.85 0.28
CA ARG A 28 -29.59 -32.51 0.42
C ARG A 28 -28.91 -31.71 1.52
N GLN A 29 -28.73 -32.30 2.70
CA GLN A 29 -28.04 -31.67 3.82
C GLN A 29 -26.61 -31.27 3.46
N ALA A 30 -25.87 -32.11 2.73
CA ALA A 30 -24.53 -31.77 2.28
C ALA A 30 -24.54 -30.58 1.31
N LYS A 31 -25.52 -30.48 0.41
CA LYS A 31 -25.68 -29.37 -0.52
C LYS A 31 -26.04 -28.07 0.20
N GLU A 32 -27.03 -28.11 1.09
CA GLU A 32 -27.45 -26.96 1.90
C GLU A 32 -26.31 -26.44 2.75
N LYS A 33 -25.58 -27.33 3.44
CA LYS A 33 -24.43 -26.94 4.25
C LYS A 33 -23.32 -26.31 3.42
N ALA A 34 -23.02 -26.86 2.23
CA ALA A 34 -22.03 -26.27 1.33
C ALA A 34 -22.46 -24.88 0.82
N GLU A 35 -23.75 -24.66 0.56
CA GLU A 35 -24.29 -23.36 0.17
C GLU A 35 -24.22 -22.34 1.32
N GLU A 36 -24.50 -22.77 2.55
CA GLU A 36 -24.40 -21.95 3.76
C GLU A 36 -22.94 -21.54 4.05
N ASP A 37 -22.01 -22.49 3.97
CA ASP A 37 -20.56 -22.24 4.12
C ASP A 37 -20.06 -21.26 3.02
N LEU A 38 -20.53 -21.40 1.78
CA LEU A 38 -20.19 -20.49 0.69
C LEU A 38 -20.70 -19.06 0.93
N LYS A 39 -21.92 -18.94 1.48
CA LYS A 39 -22.51 -17.64 1.81
C LYS A 39 -21.74 -16.96 2.94
N ALA A 40 -21.44 -17.69 4.02
CA ALA A 40 -20.64 -17.20 5.13
C ALA A 40 -19.24 -16.75 4.66
N PHE A 41 -18.60 -17.55 3.81
CA PHE A 41 -17.30 -17.18 3.24
C PHE A 41 -17.36 -15.91 2.39
N ARG A 42 -18.41 -15.75 1.55
CA ARG A 42 -18.59 -14.52 0.76
C ARG A 42 -18.79 -13.31 1.65
N GLU A 43 -19.62 -13.40 2.68
CA GLU A 43 -19.87 -12.29 3.61
C GLU A 43 -18.60 -11.91 4.38
N GLU A 44 -17.80 -12.89 4.82
CA GLU A 44 -16.52 -12.63 5.49
C GLU A 44 -15.50 -11.96 4.55
N GLN A 45 -15.41 -12.44 3.31
CA GLN A 45 -14.48 -11.88 2.33
C GLN A 45 -14.91 -10.48 1.88
N GLU A 46 -16.19 -10.23 1.72
CA GLU A 46 -16.72 -8.89 1.45
C GLU A 46 -16.45 -7.95 2.63
N ALA A 47 -16.67 -8.40 3.86
CA ALA A 47 -16.35 -7.61 5.05
C ALA A 47 -14.85 -7.28 5.15
N LYS A 48 -13.97 -8.25 4.85
CA LYS A 48 -12.51 -8.01 4.77
C LYS A 48 -12.18 -7.05 3.64
N PHE A 49 -12.78 -7.24 2.46
CA PHE A 49 -12.55 -6.37 1.32
C PHE A 49 -12.96 -4.93 1.63
N VAL A 50 -14.17 -4.70 2.16
CA VAL A 50 -14.65 -3.38 2.58
C VAL A 50 -13.77 -2.78 3.65
N LYS A 51 -13.27 -3.57 4.61
CA LYS A 51 -12.34 -3.08 5.63
C LYS A 51 -11.01 -2.64 5.02
N GLU A 52 -10.44 -3.42 4.11
CA GLU A 52 -9.16 -3.12 3.48
C GLU A 52 -9.25 -2.01 2.43
N THR A 53 -10.28 -2.02 1.58
CA THR A 53 -10.51 -0.95 0.59
C THR A 53 -11.05 0.31 1.22
N GLY A 54 -11.92 0.22 2.23
CA GLY A 54 -12.38 1.36 3.01
C GLY A 54 -11.20 2.09 3.66
N ALA A 55 -10.29 1.35 4.30
CA ALA A 55 -9.07 1.91 4.88
C ALA A 55 -8.17 2.59 3.83
N LYS A 56 -8.03 1.98 2.64
CA LYS A 56 -7.25 2.55 1.52
C LYS A 56 -7.93 3.74 0.84
N ALA A 57 -9.25 3.80 0.82
CA ALA A 57 -10.02 4.91 0.24
C ALA A 57 -10.09 6.12 1.18
N THR A 58 -10.03 5.90 2.49
CA THR A 58 -9.97 6.97 3.50
C THR A 58 -8.57 7.54 3.73
N ALA A 59 -7.53 6.83 3.32
CA ALA A 59 -6.19 7.39 3.27
C ALA A 59 -6.13 8.35 2.08
N ASP A 60 -6.50 9.62 2.28
CA ASP A 60 -6.38 10.66 1.26
C ASP A 60 -4.89 10.86 0.96
N PRO A 61 -4.37 10.37 -0.18
CA PRO A 61 -2.95 10.49 -0.50
C PRO A 61 -2.55 11.97 -0.64
N THR A 62 -3.52 12.86 -0.83
CA THR A 62 -3.31 14.30 -0.96
C THR A 62 -3.00 14.94 0.40
N ALA A 63 -3.44 14.36 1.52
CA ALA A 63 -3.18 14.90 2.86
C ALA A 63 -1.72 14.68 3.28
N GLU A 64 -1.20 13.47 3.14
CA GLU A 64 0.21 13.16 3.44
C GLU A 64 1.17 13.96 2.55
N LEU A 65 0.82 14.13 1.26
CA LEU A 65 1.60 14.95 0.33
C LEU A 65 1.62 16.43 0.75
N LYS A 66 0.48 17.00 1.16
CA LYS A 66 0.40 18.40 1.61
C LYS A 66 1.27 18.65 2.83
N ASP A 67 1.26 17.75 3.80
CA ASP A 67 2.06 17.90 5.02
C ASP A 67 3.55 17.77 4.73
N SER A 68 3.95 16.81 3.88
CA SER A 68 5.35 16.67 3.44
C SER A 68 5.83 17.90 2.68
N THR A 69 5.04 18.39 1.71
CA THR A 69 5.39 19.59 0.93
C THR A 69 5.50 20.82 1.82
N ARG A 70 4.61 20.98 2.82
CA ARG A 70 4.69 22.09 3.76
C ARG A 70 5.98 22.06 4.56
N ASN A 71 6.36 20.90 5.09
CA ASN A 71 7.59 20.75 5.86
C ASN A 71 8.83 21.05 5.00
N GLU A 72 8.85 20.61 3.74
CA GLU A 72 9.94 20.92 2.80
C GLU A 72 10.04 22.43 2.53
N ILE A 73 8.91 23.10 2.32
CA ILE A 73 8.88 24.56 2.11
C ILE A 73 9.40 25.29 3.36
N ASP A 74 8.98 24.86 4.55
CA ASP A 74 9.41 25.48 5.80
C ASP A 74 10.92 25.30 6.03
N MET A 75 11.47 24.14 5.69
CA MET A 75 12.91 23.87 5.74
C MET A 75 13.70 24.75 4.75
N VAL A 76 13.22 24.87 3.51
CA VAL A 76 13.85 25.74 2.49
C VAL A 76 13.83 27.20 2.94
N ASN A 77 12.73 27.68 3.51
CA ASN A 77 12.63 29.04 4.03
C ASN A 77 13.59 29.28 5.20
N GLN A 78 13.71 28.31 6.11
CA GLN A 78 14.65 28.39 7.23
C GLN A 78 16.11 28.45 6.75
N ASP A 79 16.48 27.59 5.80
CA ASP A 79 17.81 27.60 5.20
C ASP A 79 18.10 28.90 4.45
N TYR A 80 17.10 29.44 3.76
CA TYR A 80 17.21 30.72 3.09
C TYR A 80 17.49 31.84 4.10
N GLU A 81 16.70 31.98 5.14
CA GLU A 81 16.87 33.03 6.16
C GLU A 81 18.21 32.89 6.90
N ALA A 82 18.64 31.66 7.21
CA ALA A 82 19.92 31.41 7.88
C ALA A 82 21.15 31.79 7.03
N ASN A 83 21.07 31.64 5.71
CA ASN A 83 22.22 31.82 4.80
C ASN A 83 22.19 33.13 4.01
N LYS A 84 21.03 33.78 3.87
CA LYS A 84 20.84 35.01 3.08
C LYS A 84 21.85 36.10 3.42
N ALA A 85 22.02 36.41 4.70
CA ALA A 85 22.92 37.48 5.14
C ALA A 85 24.39 37.22 4.75
N LYS A 86 24.85 35.98 4.96
CA LYS A 86 26.23 35.56 4.62
C LYS A 86 26.46 35.61 3.12
N THR A 87 25.50 35.12 2.33
CA THR A 87 25.57 35.12 0.87
C THR A 87 25.58 36.54 0.30
N VAL A 88 24.72 37.42 0.81
CA VAL A 88 24.71 38.84 0.39
C VAL A 88 26.04 39.50 0.71
N GLN A 89 26.59 39.30 1.90
CA GLN A 89 27.88 39.87 2.29
C GLN A 89 29.02 39.36 1.40
N TYR A 90 29.04 38.06 1.09
CA TYR A 90 30.03 37.47 0.18
C TYR A 90 29.94 38.06 -1.23
N ILE A 91 28.73 38.20 -1.78
CA ILE A 91 28.52 38.77 -3.11
C ILE A 91 28.98 40.22 -3.14
N VAL A 92 28.55 41.04 -2.17
CA VAL A 92 28.95 42.46 -2.10
C VAL A 92 30.46 42.59 -1.93
N GLY A 93 31.08 41.78 -1.08
CA GLY A 93 32.53 41.76 -0.89
C GLY A 93 33.26 41.45 -2.19
N LYS A 94 32.80 40.45 -2.95
CA LYS A 94 33.38 40.09 -4.26
C LYS A 94 33.17 41.14 -5.34
N VAL A 95 32.03 41.83 -5.35
CA VAL A 95 31.77 42.92 -6.31
C VAL A 95 32.67 44.13 -6.05
N LEU A 96 32.97 44.41 -4.79
CA LEU A 96 33.85 45.52 -4.40
C LEU A 96 35.34 45.16 -4.46
N GLU A 97 35.68 43.88 -4.56
CA GLU A 97 37.05 43.41 -4.70
C GLU A 97 37.55 43.64 -6.13
N VAL A 98 38.29 44.74 -6.34
CA VAL A 98 39.01 44.98 -7.60
C VAL A 98 40.45 44.49 -7.44
N PRO A 99 40.85 43.37 -8.09
CA PRO A 99 42.22 42.89 -8.00
C PRO A 99 43.14 43.85 -8.76
N THR A 100 43.98 44.58 -8.02
CA THR A 100 45.02 45.47 -8.59
C THR A 100 46.33 44.73 -8.89
N GLU A 101 46.32 43.41 -8.80
CA GLU A 101 47.49 42.60 -9.11
C GLU A 101 47.73 42.50 -10.61
N LEU A 102 49.00 42.59 -10.99
CA LEU A 102 49.43 42.26 -12.35
C LEU A 102 49.14 40.79 -12.64
N THR A 103 48.63 40.52 -13.83
CA THR A 103 48.39 39.15 -14.30
C THR A 103 49.72 38.39 -14.36
N ALA A 104 49.65 37.05 -14.33
CA ALA A 104 50.83 36.20 -14.39
C ALA A 104 51.72 36.53 -15.60
N THR A 105 51.11 36.82 -16.75
CA THR A 105 51.80 37.23 -17.99
C THR A 105 52.46 38.60 -17.86
N GLN A 106 51.81 39.57 -17.22
CA GLN A 106 52.40 40.90 -16.96
C GLN A 106 53.61 40.81 -15.99
N LYS A 107 53.50 39.98 -14.94
CA LYS A 107 54.60 39.69 -14.01
C LYS A 107 55.79 39.02 -14.73
N GLN A 108 55.52 38.10 -15.66
CA GLN A 108 56.55 37.43 -16.46
C GLN A 108 57.24 38.38 -17.45
N ALA A 109 56.47 39.25 -18.12
CA ALA A 109 57.00 40.24 -19.06
C ALA A 109 57.97 41.24 -18.39
N LEU A 110 57.69 41.65 -17.15
CA LEU A 110 58.60 42.50 -16.38
C LEU A 110 59.90 41.78 -16.01
N ARG A 111 59.85 40.50 -15.64
CA ARG A 111 61.04 39.70 -15.32
C ARG A 111 61.93 39.46 -16.53
N MET A 112 61.34 39.26 -17.71
CA MET A 112 62.10 39.06 -18.97
C MET A 112 62.76 40.35 -19.48
N ARG A 113 62.33 41.54 -19.04
CA ARG A 113 62.93 42.83 -19.43
C ARG A 113 64.05 43.32 -18.49
N VAL A 114 64.25 42.64 -17.35
CA VAL A 114 65.26 42.98 -16.33
C VAL A 114 66.54 42.14 -16.48
N VAL A 115 66.69 41.42 -17.60
CA VAL A 115 67.92 40.71 -17.99
C VAL A 115 68.40 41.24 -19.34
#